data_AF-X1W029-F1
#
_entry.id   AF-X1W029-F1
#
_cell.length_a   1.000
_cell.length_b   1.000
_cell.length_c   1.000
_cell.angle_alpha   90.00
_cell.angle_beta   90.00
_cell.angle_gamma   90.00
#
_symmetry.space_group_name_H-M   'P 1'
#
loop_
_entity.id
_entity.type
_entity.pdbx_description
1 polymer ?
#
loop_
_entity_poly.entity_id
_entity_poly.type
_entity_poly.pdbx_seq_one_letter_code
_entity_poly.pdbx_strand_id
1 'polypeptide(L)'
;ERGRARVISGATPGIIASFNDKNDKPFMIQMVFGEELWQKGMAALGFDKALADVGCAKLGDIANSKEKTKLFLDTMDRLFATNTREHWLKILRGVDIVSAPINTLLEASKDPDVIANNYVIEVDHPRAGRIKEVGLPWKFHKTPARAG
;
A
#
# COMPACT_ATOMS: atom_id res chain seq x y z
N GLU A 1 8.42 -14.63 8.03
CA GLU A 1 8.84 -13.23 7.76
C GLU A 1 9.16 -12.92 6.29
N ARG A 2 8.70 -13.72 5.31
CA ARG A 2 8.84 -13.39 3.89
C ARG A 2 7.67 -12.51 3.45
N GLY A 3 7.90 -11.24 3.06
CA GLY A 3 6.91 -10.49 2.27
C GLY A 3 6.74 -8.99 2.56
N ARG A 4 7.36 -8.41 3.59
CA ARG A 4 7.12 -7.00 3.97
C ARG A 4 7.65 -5.99 2.95
N ALA A 5 8.73 -6.32 2.26
CA ALA A 5 9.33 -5.47 1.25
C ALA A 5 9.88 -6.29 0.09
N ARG A 6 9.69 -5.78 -1.12
CA ARG A 6 10.34 -6.21 -2.35
C ARG A 6 11.22 -5.08 -2.83
N VAL A 7 12.52 -5.37 -2.92
CA VAL A 7 13.54 -4.45 -3.39
C VAL A 7 13.95 -4.87 -4.80
N ILE A 8 14.03 -3.89 -5.69
CA ILE A 8 14.44 -4.04 -7.09
C ILE A 8 15.77 -3.32 -7.23
N SER A 9 16.83 -4.06 -7.53
CA SER A 9 18.15 -3.52 -7.85
C SER A 9 18.34 -3.40 -9.37
N GLY A 10 19.32 -2.60 -9.80
CA GLY A 10 19.65 -2.39 -11.21
C GLY A 10 19.70 -0.91 -11.61
N ALA A 11 19.62 -0.63 -12.91
CA ALA A 11 19.72 0.72 -13.45
C ALA A 11 18.61 1.67 -12.97
N THR A 12 17.47 1.13 -12.56
CA THR A 12 16.36 1.88 -11.96
C THR A 12 15.94 1.17 -10.68
N PRO A 13 16.54 1.52 -9.54
CA PRO A 13 16.23 0.86 -8.29
C PRO A 13 14.79 1.20 -7.84
N GLY A 14 14.18 0.28 -7.12
CA GLY A 14 12.80 0.40 -6.68
C GLY A 14 12.53 -0.34 -5.38
N ILE A 15 11.50 0.10 -4.66
CA ILE A 15 11.03 -0.58 -3.46
C ILE A 15 9.51 -0.60 -3.40
N ILE A 16 8.98 -1.75 -3.03
CA ILE A 16 7.58 -1.96 -2.72
C ILE A 16 7.54 -2.48 -1.29
N ALA A 17 6.92 -1.76 -0.36
CA ALA A 17 6.95 -2.14 1.04
C ALA A 17 5.65 -1.79 1.77
N SER A 18 5.39 -2.49 2.86
CA SER A 18 4.28 -2.21 3.77
C SER A 18 4.76 -1.75 5.14
N PHE A 19 4.05 -0.76 5.69
CA PHE A 19 4.32 -0.11 6.95
C PHE A 19 3.04 0.01 7.77
N ASN A 20 3.19 0.21 9.07
CA ASN A 20 2.08 0.47 9.99
C ASN A 20 2.14 1.91 10.48
N ASP A 21 0.97 2.51 10.68
CA ASP A 21 0.84 3.86 11.23
C ASP A 21 0.86 3.87 12.76
N LYS A 22 0.63 5.03 13.39
CA LYS A 22 0.58 5.17 14.86
C LYS A 22 -0.49 4.30 15.56
N ASN A 23 -1.50 3.84 14.83
CA ASN A 23 -2.59 3.01 15.32
C ASN A 23 -2.45 1.55 14.86
N ASP A 24 -1.25 1.14 14.43
CA ASP A 24 -0.95 -0.17 13.87
C ASP A 24 -1.75 -0.52 12.60
N LYS A 25 -2.29 0.48 11.89
CA LYS A 25 -3.01 0.26 10.65
C LYS A 25 -2.04 0.13 9.47
N PRO A 26 -2.11 -0.96 8.70
CA PRO A 26 -1.17 -1.19 7.61
C PRO A 26 -1.53 -0.38 6.35
N PHE A 27 -0.50 -0.01 5.61
CA PHE A 27 -0.59 0.57 4.27
C PHE A 27 0.64 0.17 3.45
N MET A 28 0.52 0.21 2.12
CA MET A 28 1.61 -0.09 1.19
C MET A 28 2.05 1.16 0.45
N ILE A 29 3.34 1.19 0.14
CA ILE A 29 3.96 2.17 -0.74
C ILE A 29 4.70 1.46 -1.86
N GLN A 30 4.68 2.07 -3.04
CA GLN A 30 5.38 1.58 -4.21
C GLN A 30 6.16 2.74 -4.84
N MET A 31 7.49 2.63 -4.82
CA MET A 31 8.43 3.60 -5.38
C MET A 31 9.31 2.86 -6.39
N VAL A 32 8.90 2.82 -7.65
CA VAL A 32 9.57 2.04 -8.71
C VAL A 32 10.06 2.89 -9.88
N PHE A 33 10.10 4.20 -9.72
CA PHE A 33 10.34 5.15 -10.81
C PHE A 33 11.67 5.92 -10.68
N GLY A 34 12.68 5.30 -10.06
CA GLY A 34 14.03 5.87 -9.96
C GLY A 34 14.20 6.92 -8.86
N GLU A 35 15.39 7.54 -8.83
CA GLU A 35 15.88 8.37 -7.73
C GLU A 35 15.13 9.71 -7.59
N GLU A 36 14.61 10.27 -8.69
CA GLU A 36 13.92 11.56 -8.65
C GLU A 36 12.60 11.49 -7.84
N LEU A 37 11.77 10.48 -8.10
CA LEU A 37 10.52 10.30 -7.36
C LEU A 37 10.79 9.94 -5.89
N TRP A 38 11.86 9.18 -5.64
CA TRP A 38 12.32 8.89 -4.29
C TRP A 38 12.62 10.16 -3.48
N GLN A 39 13.44 11.07 -4.04
CA GLN A 39 13.79 12.32 -3.38
C GLN A 39 12.57 13.20 -3.13
N LYS A 40 11.67 13.33 -4.13
CA LYS A 40 10.40 14.05 -3.96
C LYS A 40 9.55 13.45 -2.84
N GLY A 41 9.48 12.13 -2.76
CA GLY A 41 8.75 11.41 -1.71
C GLY A 41 9.30 11.65 -0.31
N MET A 42 10.61 11.46 -0.13
CA MET A 42 11.24 11.62 1.17
C MET A 42 11.22 13.07 1.65
N ALA A 43 11.37 14.03 0.73
CA ALA A 43 11.21 15.45 1.04
C ALA A 43 9.77 15.81 1.44
N ALA A 44 8.77 15.30 0.72
CA ALA A 44 7.35 15.56 1.04
C ALA A 44 6.93 14.97 2.38
N LEU A 45 7.49 13.81 2.75
CA LEU A 45 7.31 13.19 4.06
C LEU A 45 8.08 13.91 5.18
N GLY A 46 9.12 14.70 4.85
CA GLY A 46 10.05 15.29 5.81
C GLY A 46 11.00 14.26 6.44
N PHE A 47 11.27 13.15 5.74
CA PHE A 47 12.10 12.03 6.23
C PHE A 47 13.52 12.05 5.64
N ASP A 48 13.79 12.97 4.73
CA ASP A 48 15.07 13.19 4.06
C ASP A 48 16.24 13.28 5.04
N LYS A 49 16.14 14.11 6.09
CA LYS A 49 17.19 14.25 7.10
C LYS A 49 17.40 12.96 7.89
N ALA A 50 16.32 12.36 8.38
CA ALA A 50 16.39 11.14 9.18
C ALA A 50 17.00 9.97 8.39
N LEU A 51 16.71 9.88 7.09
CA LEU A 51 17.30 8.87 6.20
C LEU A 51 18.76 9.17 5.85
N ALA A 52 19.13 10.44 5.69
CA ALA A 52 20.51 10.84 5.48
C ALA A 52 21.39 10.51 6.69
N ASP A 53 20.91 10.77 7.91
CA ASP A 53 21.63 10.51 9.16
C ASP A 53 21.96 9.01 9.34
N VAL A 54 21.14 8.11 8.79
CA VAL A 54 21.37 6.65 8.81
C VAL A 54 22.02 6.11 7.53
N GLY A 55 22.48 6.99 6.62
CA GLY A 55 23.17 6.59 5.38
C GLY A 55 22.27 5.93 4.32
N CYS A 56 20.96 6.20 4.38
CA CYS A 56 19.92 5.69 3.49
C CYS A 56 19.31 6.81 2.61
N ALA A 57 20.10 7.83 2.25
CA ALA A 57 19.63 8.95 1.43
C ALA A 57 19.27 8.56 -0.01
N LYS A 58 19.95 7.55 -0.58
CA LYS A 58 19.79 7.12 -1.98
C LYS A 58 19.11 5.77 -2.07
N LEU A 59 18.18 5.63 -3.00
CA LEU A 59 17.45 4.38 -3.21
C LEU A 59 18.37 3.27 -3.74
N GLY A 60 19.34 3.62 -4.60
CA GLY A 60 20.32 2.66 -5.12
C GLY A 60 21.17 2.00 -4.04
N ASP A 61 21.55 2.75 -3.00
CA ASP A 61 22.36 2.21 -1.90
C ASP A 61 21.56 1.23 -1.05
N ILE A 62 20.29 1.55 -0.79
CA ILE A 62 19.36 0.68 -0.09
C ILE A 62 19.14 -0.59 -0.92
N ALA A 63 18.91 -0.43 -2.23
CA ALA A 63 18.55 -1.54 -3.11
C ALA A 63 19.66 -2.58 -3.28
N ASN A 64 20.91 -2.16 -3.15
CA ASN A 64 22.09 -3.00 -3.36
C ASN A 64 22.66 -3.60 -2.04
N SER A 65 22.11 -3.25 -0.88
CA SER A 65 22.58 -3.77 0.42
C SER A 65 21.42 -4.26 1.28
N LYS A 66 21.52 -5.51 1.75
CA LYS A 66 20.55 -6.08 2.69
C LYS A 66 20.56 -5.37 4.04
N GLU A 67 21.73 -4.95 4.50
CA GLU A 67 21.90 -4.22 5.76
C GLU A 67 21.24 -2.84 5.67
N LYS A 68 21.49 -2.11 4.58
CA LYS A 68 20.82 -0.81 4.33
C LYS A 68 19.32 -0.97 4.10
N THR A 69 18.89 -2.02 3.41
CA THR A 69 17.45 -2.36 3.29
C THR A 69 16.82 -2.53 4.66
N LYS A 70 17.44 -3.30 5.55
CA LYS A 70 16.92 -3.49 6.91
C LYS A 70 16.87 -2.18 7.70
N LEU A 71 17.98 -1.43 7.68
CA LEU A 71 18.08 -0.14 8.37
C LEU A 71 17.05 0.89 7.86
N PHE A 72 16.81 0.91 6.56
CA PHE A 72 15.76 1.72 5.94
C PHE A 72 14.39 1.32 6.46
N LEU A 73 14.02 0.04 6.41
CA LEU A 73 12.71 -0.44 6.86
C LEU A 73 12.47 -0.11 8.33
N ASP A 74 13.45 -0.38 9.20
CA ASP A 74 13.37 -0.09 10.64
C ASP A 74 13.27 1.42 10.93
N THR A 75 13.84 2.27 10.06
CA THR A 75 13.74 3.73 10.18
C THR A 75 12.39 4.24 9.71
N MET A 76 11.91 3.78 8.57
CA MET A 76 10.58 4.14 8.06
C MET A 76 9.47 3.67 8.99
N ASP A 77 9.60 2.51 9.61
CA ASP A 77 8.65 2.03 10.63
C ASP A 77 8.46 3.02 11.77
N ARG A 78 9.56 3.52 12.33
CA ARG A 78 9.53 4.51 13.41
C ARG A 78 8.92 5.83 12.95
N LEU A 79 9.24 6.26 11.73
CA LEU A 79 8.77 7.54 11.19
C LEU A 79 7.28 7.49 10.85
N PHE A 80 6.80 6.43 10.20
CA PHE A 80 5.39 6.28 9.88
C PHE A 80 4.50 6.05 11.11
N ALA A 81 5.05 5.48 12.19
CA ALA A 81 4.37 5.38 13.48
C ALA A 81 4.10 6.74 14.17
N THR A 82 4.57 7.87 13.62
CA THR A 82 4.34 9.20 14.22
C THR A 82 2.99 9.82 13.85
N ASN A 83 2.31 9.33 12.81
CA ASN A 83 0.99 9.84 12.40
C ASN A 83 0.07 8.74 11.84
N THR A 84 -1.15 9.09 11.43
CA THR A 84 -2.10 8.13 10.83
C THR A 84 -1.74 7.79 9.38
N ARG A 85 -2.15 6.60 8.91
CA ARG A 85 -1.97 6.22 7.51
C ARG A 85 -2.69 7.18 6.57
N GLU A 86 -3.85 7.72 6.95
CA GLU A 86 -4.60 8.68 6.13
C GLU A 86 -3.81 9.98 5.92
N HIS A 87 -3.06 10.42 6.93
CA HIS A 87 -2.16 11.56 6.82
C HIS A 87 -1.03 11.28 5.81
N TRP A 88 -0.33 10.15 5.96
CA TRP A 88 0.78 9.78 5.08
C TRP A 88 0.33 9.52 3.65
N LEU A 89 -0.79 8.81 3.46
CA LEU A 89 -1.37 8.55 2.14
C LEU A 89 -1.74 9.85 1.42
N LYS A 90 -2.25 10.87 2.14
CA LYS A 90 -2.54 12.18 1.55
C LYS A 90 -1.27 12.86 1.03
N ILE A 91 -0.18 12.83 1.79
CA ILE A 91 1.11 13.42 1.39
C ILE A 91 1.68 12.68 0.17
N LEU A 92 1.75 11.35 0.26
CA LEU A 92 2.32 10.51 -0.80
C LEU A 92 1.57 10.64 -2.12
N ARG A 93 0.24 10.65 -2.09
CA ARG A 93 -0.60 10.88 -3.28
C ARG A 93 -0.41 12.27 -3.87
N GLY A 94 -0.13 13.28 -3.04
CA GLY A 94 0.13 14.65 -3.49
C GLY A 94 1.43 14.81 -4.28
N VAL A 95 2.32 13.82 -4.24
CA VAL A 95 3.58 13.78 -5.00
C VAL A 95 3.65 12.59 -5.95
N ASP A 96 2.50 12.08 -6.38
CA ASP A 96 2.37 10.99 -7.35
C ASP A 96 3.03 9.67 -6.92
N ILE A 97 3.16 9.44 -5.61
CA ILE A 97 3.65 8.16 -5.09
C ILE A 97 2.48 7.20 -4.90
N VAL A 98 2.59 6.07 -5.58
CA VAL A 98 1.62 4.97 -5.51
C VAL A 98 1.58 4.45 -4.08
N SER A 99 0.45 4.67 -3.43
CA SER A 99 0.24 4.31 -2.03
C SER A 99 -1.24 4.01 -1.76
N ALA A 100 -1.47 2.96 -0.98
CA ALA A 100 -2.81 2.46 -0.70
C ALA A 100 -2.91 1.91 0.73
N PRO A 101 -4.08 2.06 1.39
CA PRO A 101 -4.32 1.37 2.64
C PRO A 101 -4.40 -0.14 2.40
N ILE A 102 -3.91 -0.93 3.35
CA ILE A 102 -4.16 -2.38 3.37
C ILE A 102 -5.41 -2.57 4.24
N ASN A 103 -6.56 -2.72 3.58
CA ASN A 103 -7.84 -2.84 4.27
C ASN A 103 -8.07 -4.28 4.75
N THR A 104 -8.69 -4.42 5.93
CA THR A 104 -9.26 -5.70 6.35
C THR A 104 -10.42 -6.11 5.44
N LEU A 105 -10.80 -7.39 5.43
CA LEU A 105 -11.97 -7.84 4.65
C LEU A 105 -13.25 -7.06 4.99
N LEU A 106 -13.44 -6.69 6.26
CA LEU A 106 -14.60 -5.93 6.70
C LEU A 106 -14.55 -4.48 6.19
N GLU A 107 -13.39 -3.83 6.23
CA GLU A 107 -13.21 -2.48 5.67
C GLU A 107 -13.39 -2.52 4.14
N ALA A 108 -12.78 -3.48 3.46
CA ALA A 108 -12.90 -3.66 2.02
C ALA A 108 -14.36 -3.90 1.59
N SER A 109 -15.15 -4.65 2.36
CA SER A 109 -16.58 -4.89 2.06
C SER A 109 -17.44 -3.62 2.06
N LYS A 110 -16.94 -2.54 2.67
CA LYS A 110 -17.60 -1.24 2.78
C LYS A 110 -16.96 -0.17 1.89
N ASP A 111 -15.94 -0.54 1.12
CA ASP A 111 -15.22 0.39 0.26
C ASP A 111 -16.12 0.88 -0.88
N PRO A 112 -16.15 2.19 -1.19
CA PRO A 112 -16.99 2.74 -2.25
C PRO A 112 -16.78 2.04 -3.61
N ASP A 113 -15.55 1.67 -3.95
CA ASP A 113 -15.25 1.00 -5.22
C ASP A 113 -15.77 -0.44 -5.23
N VAL A 114 -15.73 -1.12 -4.08
CA VAL A 114 -16.28 -2.48 -3.92
C VAL A 114 -17.81 -2.48 -4.04
N ILE A 115 -18.47 -1.51 -3.41
CA ILE A 115 -19.93 -1.32 -3.48
C ILE A 115 -20.34 -0.93 -4.90
N ALA A 116 -19.70 0.10 -5.48
CA ALA A 116 -20.01 0.56 -6.85
C ALA A 116 -19.80 -0.53 -7.89
N ASN A 117 -18.89 -1.47 -7.62
CA ASN A 117 -18.62 -2.58 -8.52
C ASN A 117 -19.49 -3.83 -8.31
N ASN A 118 -20.37 -3.85 -7.31
CA ASN A 118 -21.14 -5.04 -6.91
C ASN A 118 -20.22 -6.25 -6.65
N TYR A 119 -19.04 -6.02 -6.06
CA TYR A 119 -18.14 -7.09 -5.65
C TYR A 119 -18.56 -7.76 -4.35
N VAL A 120 -19.50 -7.16 -3.61
CA VAL A 120 -20.24 -7.80 -2.52
C VAL A 120 -21.72 -7.67 -2.84
N ILE A 121 -22.41 -8.80 -2.92
CA ILE A 121 -23.83 -8.89 -3.29
C ILE A 121 -24.63 -9.51 -2.15
N GLU A 122 -25.93 -9.25 -2.12
CA GLU A 122 -26.87 -9.91 -1.21
C GLU A 122 -27.61 -11.02 -1.95
N VAL A 123 -27.63 -12.22 -1.35
CA VAL A 123 -28.29 -13.41 -1.89
C VAL A 123 -29.24 -13.98 -0.83
N ASP A 124 -30.43 -14.42 -1.25
CA ASP A 124 -31.39 -15.09 -0.38
C ASP A 124 -31.08 -16.60 -0.34
N HIS A 125 -30.43 -17.07 0.71
CA HIS A 125 -30.05 -18.48 0.86
C HIS A 125 -31.19 -19.28 1.52
N PRO A 126 -31.60 -20.45 0.96
CA PRO A 126 -32.78 -21.19 1.42
C PRO A 126 -32.79 -21.58 2.90
N ARG A 127 -31.62 -21.72 3.53
CA ARG A 127 -31.50 -22.06 4.97
C ARG A 127 -30.99 -20.93 5.85
N ALA A 128 -30.31 -19.94 5.27
CA ALA A 128 -29.58 -18.93 6.04
C ALA A 128 -30.23 -17.53 5.95
N GLY A 129 -31.30 -17.40 5.17
CA GLY A 129 -31.92 -16.11 4.89
C GLY A 129 -31.02 -15.24 4.01
N ARG A 130 -31.15 -13.92 4.14
CA ARG A 130 -30.36 -12.97 3.35
C ARG A 130 -28.92 -12.92 3.85
N ILE A 131 -27.98 -13.30 2.99
CA ILE A 131 -26.54 -13.33 3.28
C ILE A 131 -25.76 -12.46 2.29
N LYS A 132 -24.53 -12.10 2.66
CA LYS A 132 -23.59 -11.39 1.79
C LYS A 132 -22.58 -12.36 1.20
N GLU A 133 -22.40 -12.30 -0.10
CA GLU A 133 -21.46 -13.13 -0.84
C GLU A 133 -20.54 -12.29 -1.74
N VAL A 134 -19.40 -12.86 -2.13
CA VAL A 134 -18.49 -12.24 -3.10
C VAL A 134 -19.15 -12.29 -4.47
N GLY A 135 -19.30 -11.12 -5.08
CA GLY A 135 -19.84 -10.96 -6.42
C GLY A 135 -18.89 -11.45 -7.51
N LEU A 136 -19.33 -11.35 -8.76
CA LEU A 136 -18.56 -11.82 -9.90
C LEU A 136 -17.54 -10.75 -10.32
N PRO A 137 -16.24 -11.09 -10.47
CA PRO A 137 -15.22 -10.12 -10.84
C PRO A 137 -15.34 -9.65 -12.30
N TRP A 138 -16.17 -10.31 -13.10
CA TRP A 138 -16.36 -10.04 -14.52
C TRP A 138 -17.71 -9.39 -14.79
N LYS A 139 -17.69 -8.23 -15.43
CA LYS A 139 -18.88 -7.54 -15.91
C LYS A 139 -19.03 -7.73 -17.41
N PHE A 140 -19.95 -8.61 -17.83
CA PHE A 140 -20.27 -8.83 -19.24
C PHE A 140 -21.41 -7.91 -19.67
N HIS A 141 -21.21 -7.18 -20.77
CA HIS A 141 -22.23 -6.29 -21.33
C HIS A 141 -23.43 -7.07 -21.92
N LYS A 142 -23.19 -8.11 -22.71
CA LYS A 142 -24.25 -8.84 -23.45
C LYS A 142 -24.88 -9.98 -22.64
N THR A 143 -24.15 -10.56 -21.69
CA THR A 143 -24.58 -11.70 -20.89
C THR A 143 -24.29 -11.44 -19.42
N PRO A 144 -25.04 -10.52 -18.76
CA PRO A 144 -24.76 -10.12 -17.39
C PRO A 144 -24.66 -11.32 -16.46
N ALA A 145 -23.52 -11.44 -15.79
CA ALA A 145 -23.26 -12.53 -14.87
C ALA A 145 -24.12 -12.36 -13.60
N ARG A 146 -24.70 -13.45 -13.10
CA ARG A 146 -25.51 -13.47 -11.88
C ARG A 146 -24.97 -14.55 -10.94
N ALA A 147 -24.90 -14.24 -9.64
CA ALA A 147 -24.70 -15.28 -8.64
C ALA A 147 -25.93 -16.17 -8.56
N GLY A 148 -25.70 -17.47 -8.35
CA GLY A 148 -26.73 -18.52 -8.33
C GLY A 148 -27.26 -18.81 -6.94
#